data_AF-A0A6L4B9T0-F1
#
_entry.id   AF-A0A6L4B9T0-F1
#
_cell.length_a   1.000
_cell.length_b   1.000
_cell.length_c   1.000
_cell.angle_alpha   90.00
_cell.angle_beta   90.00
_cell.angle_gamma   90.00
#
_symmetry.space_group_name_H-M   'P 1'
#
loop_
_entity.id
_entity.type
_entity.pdbx_description
1 polymer ?
#
loop_
_entity_poly.entity_id
_entity_poly.type
_entity_poly.pdbx_seq_one_letter_code
_entity_poly.pdbx_strand_id
1 'polypeptide(L)'
;MSTVNSATSADVIAALQKSSTSSTSKTDEAQSRFLKLLTEQLKNQDPLNPMDNAQMTSQLAQISTVDGISKLNTTLTALLEGSQSNEAMQAAALVGKGVMVEGKALTLSGSKAYGGFELTSAADKVTVTIKDSAGTEVRKMELGSFDAGVFNFAWDGKTTNGSQAVDGKYTMSVAATRGSDDVKPIALQLTTVNSVLRTSKGEVSLDVGSGNLVSLSDIKQIL
;
A
#
# COMPACT_ATOMS: atom_id res chain seq x y z
N MET A 1 60.58 -32.22 0.34
CA MET A 1 60.30 -30.86 -0.16
C MET A 1 58.82 -30.58 0.06
N SER A 2 58.52 -29.54 0.84
CA SER A 2 57.17 -29.09 1.15
C SER A 2 56.91 -27.80 0.39
N THR A 3 55.84 -27.74 -0.40
CA THR A 3 55.31 -26.49 -0.93
C THR A 3 53.99 -26.20 -0.23
N VAL A 4 54.03 -25.34 0.79
CA VAL A 4 52.83 -24.79 1.42
C VAL A 4 52.44 -23.56 0.60
N ASN A 5 51.28 -23.65 -0.04
CA ASN A 5 50.69 -22.62 -0.88
C ASN A 5 50.22 -21.43 0.00
N SER A 6 50.86 -20.27 -0.15
CA SER A 6 50.48 -19.03 0.55
C SER A 6 49.24 -18.41 -0.09
N ALA A 7 48.08 -18.60 0.52
CA ALA A 7 46.88 -17.83 0.17
C ALA A 7 47.08 -16.38 0.63
N THR A 8 46.92 -15.42 -0.29
CA THR A 8 47.05 -14.00 0.02
C THR A 8 45.73 -13.45 0.56
N SER A 9 45.78 -12.39 1.37
CA SER A 9 44.61 -11.76 2.01
C SER A 9 43.52 -11.33 1.01
N ALA A 10 43.85 -11.17 -0.27
CA ALA A 10 42.92 -10.85 -1.35
C ALA A 10 41.96 -12.01 -1.69
N ASP A 11 42.42 -13.26 -1.63
CA ASP A 11 41.59 -14.45 -1.91
C ASP A 11 40.52 -14.67 -0.83
N VAL A 12 40.84 -14.28 0.40
CA VAL A 12 39.93 -14.36 1.55
C VAL A 12 38.82 -13.30 1.42
N ILE A 13 39.15 -12.11 0.91
CA ILE A 13 38.20 -11.00 0.69
C ILE A 13 37.22 -11.33 -0.44
N ALA A 14 37.68 -11.99 -1.51
CA ALA A 14 36.81 -12.45 -2.60
C ALA A 14 35.82 -13.56 -2.15
N ALA A 15 36.25 -14.43 -1.23
CA ALA A 15 35.38 -15.45 -0.64
C ALA A 15 34.31 -14.85 0.30
N LEU A 16 34.60 -13.72 0.96
CA LEU A 16 33.68 -13.03 1.87
C LEU A 16 32.55 -12.27 1.13
N GLN A 17 32.77 -11.83 -0.11
CA GLN A 17 31.75 -11.15 -0.92
C GLN A 17 30.72 -12.11 -1.56
N LYS A 18 30.99 -13.42 -1.60
CA LYS A 18 30.17 -14.41 -2.31
C LYS A 18 29.08 -15.09 -1.45
N SER A 19 28.95 -14.74 -0.17
CA SER A 19 28.02 -15.42 0.76
C SER A 19 26.97 -14.46 1.33
N SER A 20 26.06 -14.01 0.47
CA SER A 20 24.87 -13.25 0.80
C SER A 20 23.73 -14.17 1.27
N THR A 21 23.88 -14.85 2.43
CA THR A 21 22.77 -15.63 3.03
C THR A 21 22.86 -15.97 4.52
N SER A 22 23.70 -15.29 5.32
CA SER A 22 23.65 -15.43 6.80
C SER A 22 24.32 -14.25 7.50
N SER A 23 23.58 -13.15 7.67
CA SER A 23 24.13 -11.88 8.16
C SER A 23 24.14 -11.72 9.69
N THR A 24 23.50 -12.59 10.48
CA THR A 24 23.45 -12.40 11.95
C THR A 24 24.67 -12.95 12.68
N SER A 25 25.33 -14.00 12.17
CA SER A 25 26.39 -14.70 12.92
C SER A 25 27.81 -14.13 12.73
N LYS A 26 28.08 -13.39 11.65
CA LYS A 26 29.45 -12.97 11.31
C LYS A 26 29.94 -11.73 12.06
N THR A 27 29.04 -10.81 12.44
CA THR A 27 29.41 -9.62 13.21
C THR A 27 29.75 -9.99 14.65
N ASP A 28 28.94 -10.84 15.29
CA ASP A 28 29.18 -11.33 16.65
C ASP A 28 30.48 -12.15 16.74
N GLU A 29 30.80 -12.90 15.69
CA GLU A 29 32.04 -13.66 15.57
C GLU A 29 33.26 -12.75 15.36
N ALA A 30 33.15 -11.70 14.53
CA ALA A 30 34.20 -10.70 14.36
C ALA A 30 34.45 -9.89 15.65
N GLN A 31 33.39 -9.56 16.39
CA GLN A 31 33.46 -8.84 17.66
C GLN A 31 34.03 -9.72 18.79
N SER A 32 33.68 -11.01 18.82
CA SER A 32 34.28 -12.00 19.74
C SER A 32 35.75 -12.27 19.44
N ARG A 33 36.13 -12.33 18.15
CA ARG A 33 37.53 -12.45 17.74
C ARG A 33 38.33 -11.19 18.07
N PHE A 34 37.72 -10.01 17.98
CA PHE A 34 38.33 -8.76 18.43
C PHE A 34 38.57 -8.76 19.94
N LEU A 35 37.57 -9.09 20.76
CA LEU A 35 37.74 -9.14 22.22
C LEU A 35 38.82 -10.16 22.63
N LYS A 36 38.91 -11.28 21.92
CA LYS A 36 39.94 -12.29 22.15
C LYS A 36 41.34 -11.78 21.78
N LEU A 37 41.51 -11.14 20.63
CA LEU A 37 42.79 -10.53 20.23
C LEU A 37 43.20 -9.36 21.12
N LEU A 38 42.26 -8.52 21.56
CA LEU A 38 42.50 -7.41 22.48
C LEU A 38 42.95 -7.91 23.86
N THR A 39 42.35 -8.99 24.35
CA THR A 39 42.72 -9.61 25.63
C THR A 39 44.09 -10.27 25.56
N GLU A 40 44.41 -10.92 24.44
CA GLU A 40 45.73 -11.53 24.22
C GLU A 40 46.83 -10.47 24.04
N GLN A 41 46.54 -9.35 23.38
CA GLN A 41 47.47 -8.22 23.24
C GLN A 41 47.71 -7.50 24.59
N LEU A 42 46.68 -7.25 25.40
CA LEU A 42 46.85 -6.70 26.76
C LEU A 42 47.74 -7.57 27.66
N LYS A 43 47.75 -8.88 27.41
CA LYS A 43 48.54 -9.86 28.15
C LYS A 43 50.00 -9.96 27.66
N ASN A 44 50.32 -9.43 26.47
CA ASN A 44 51.61 -9.62 25.80
C ASN A 44 52.23 -8.36 25.13
N GLN A 45 51.68 -7.14 25.28
CA GLN A 45 52.23 -5.93 24.65
C GLN A 45 53.33 -5.28 25.50
N ASP A 46 54.51 -5.12 24.92
CA ASP A 46 55.57 -4.20 25.34
C ASP A 46 55.09 -2.75 25.10
N PRO A 47 55.17 -1.84 26.09
CA PRO A 47 54.52 -0.52 26.13
C PRO A 47 54.89 0.52 25.04
N LEU A 48 55.70 0.20 24.03
CA LEU A 48 56.35 1.20 23.18
C LEU A 48 55.80 1.41 21.75
N ASN A 49 54.71 0.79 21.29
CA ASN A 49 54.10 1.14 19.98
C ASN A 49 52.56 1.03 19.91
N PRO A 50 51.83 2.09 20.29
CA PRO A 50 50.35 2.09 20.37
C PRO A 50 49.60 2.39 19.05
N MET A 51 50.25 2.43 17.87
CA MET A 51 49.61 2.94 16.64
C MET A 51 48.59 2.01 15.95
N ASP A 52 48.59 0.69 16.21
CA ASP A 52 47.72 -0.29 15.50
C ASP A 52 46.27 -0.33 16.04
N ASN A 53 46.07 0.11 17.30
CA ASN A 53 44.77 0.02 17.96
C ASN A 53 43.74 1.02 17.39
N ALA A 54 44.17 2.18 16.89
CA ALA A 54 43.27 3.19 16.36
C ALA A 54 42.66 2.79 15.00
N GLN A 55 43.46 2.14 14.14
CA GLN A 55 43.03 1.72 12.80
C GLN A 55 42.06 0.52 12.86
N MET A 56 42.34 -0.43 13.77
CA MET A 56 41.44 -1.55 14.10
C MET A 56 40.12 -1.05 14.72
N THR A 57 40.17 -0.08 15.65
CA THR A 57 38.96 0.51 16.27
C THR A 57 38.12 1.26 15.24
N SER A 58 38.74 1.96 14.28
CA SER A 58 38.04 2.61 13.17
C SER A 58 37.35 1.61 12.24
N GLN A 59 38.00 0.49 11.91
CA GLN A 59 37.40 -0.58 11.10
C GLN A 59 36.25 -1.29 11.85
N LEU A 60 36.37 -1.48 13.16
CA LEU A 60 35.26 -2.02 13.97
C LEU A 60 34.09 -1.05 14.05
N ALA A 61 34.34 0.25 14.22
CA ALA A 61 33.28 1.25 14.18
C ALA A 61 32.56 1.26 12.82
N GLN A 62 33.29 1.08 11.71
CA GLN A 62 32.71 0.93 10.37
C GLN A 62 31.86 -0.35 10.25
N ILE A 63 32.36 -1.49 10.74
CA ILE A 63 31.60 -2.77 10.74
C ILE A 63 30.35 -2.67 11.61
N SER A 64 30.43 -2.09 12.81
CA SER A 64 29.29 -1.88 13.70
C SER A 64 28.26 -0.91 13.11
N THR A 65 28.71 0.08 12.32
CA THR A 65 27.79 0.98 11.60
C THR A 65 27.05 0.23 10.49
N VAL A 66 27.75 -0.59 9.71
CA VAL A 66 27.13 -1.42 8.65
C VAL A 66 26.17 -2.45 9.25
N ASP A 67 26.54 -3.08 10.37
CA ASP A 67 25.67 -4.00 11.11
C ASP A 67 24.44 -3.29 11.67
N GLY A 68 24.62 -2.08 12.22
CA GLY A 68 23.53 -1.21 12.65
C GLY A 68 22.56 -0.88 11.53
N ILE A 69 23.07 -0.50 10.34
CA ILE A 69 22.24 -0.25 9.15
C ILE A 69 21.53 -1.52 8.70
N SER A 70 22.20 -2.68 8.73
CA SER A 70 21.59 -3.96 8.39
C SER A 70 20.43 -4.29 9.35
N LYS A 71 20.63 -4.14 10.66
CA LYS A 71 19.60 -4.35 11.70
C LYS A 71 18.43 -3.37 11.55
N LEU A 72 18.71 -2.11 11.19
CA LEU A 72 17.68 -1.13 10.86
C LEU A 72 16.86 -1.58 9.66
N ASN A 73 17.50 -2.01 8.56
CA ASN A 73 16.79 -2.52 7.39
C ASN A 73 15.92 -3.74 7.74
N THR A 74 16.42 -4.69 8.54
CA THR A 74 15.61 -5.84 9.01
C THR A 74 14.41 -5.40 9.84
N THR A 75 14.60 -4.43 10.73
CA THR A 75 13.51 -3.91 11.58
C THR A 75 12.47 -3.17 10.74
N LEU A 76 12.90 -2.41 9.73
CA LEU A 76 12.01 -1.72 8.80
C LEU A 76 11.19 -2.71 7.96
N THR A 77 11.81 -3.79 7.46
CA THR A 77 11.08 -4.86 6.76
C THR A 77 10.04 -5.52 7.67
N ALA A 78 10.42 -5.87 8.91
CA ALA A 78 9.48 -6.47 9.87
C ALA A 78 8.33 -5.52 10.23
N LEU A 79 8.59 -4.21 10.33
CA LEU A 79 7.56 -3.21 10.56
C LEU A 79 6.59 -3.12 9.38
N LEU A 80 7.11 -3.11 8.14
CA LEU A 80 6.28 -3.11 6.93
C LEU A 80 5.42 -4.37 6.82
N GLU A 81 5.96 -5.54 7.16
CA GLU A 81 5.20 -6.80 7.20
C GLU A 81 4.09 -6.77 8.26
N GLY A 82 4.38 -6.23 9.45
CA GLY A 82 3.40 -6.02 10.51
C GLY A 82 2.28 -5.06 10.09
N SER A 83 2.63 -3.96 9.43
CA SER A 83 1.66 -2.99 8.90
C SER A 83 0.73 -3.63 7.86
N GLN A 84 1.28 -4.42 6.92
CA GLN A 84 0.49 -5.14 5.92
C GLN A 84 -0.42 -6.20 6.54
N SER A 85 -0.04 -6.81 7.66
CA SER A 85 -0.91 -7.74 8.40
C SER A 85 -2.11 -7.00 9.01
N ASN A 86 -1.87 -5.82 9.61
CA ASN A 86 -2.92 -4.98 10.16
C ASN A 86 -3.90 -4.48 9.08
N GLU A 87 -3.40 -4.10 7.91
CA GLU A 87 -4.23 -3.70 6.77
C GLU A 87 -5.11 -4.87 6.29
N ALA A 88 -4.56 -6.09 6.20
CA ALA A 88 -5.32 -7.29 5.86
C ALA A 88 -6.45 -7.57 6.86
N MET A 89 -6.21 -7.33 8.16
CA MET A 89 -7.23 -7.49 9.19
C MET A 89 -8.35 -6.44 9.07
N GLN A 90 -8.01 -5.19 8.76
CA GLN A 90 -9.01 -4.14 8.51
C GLN A 90 -9.82 -4.45 7.25
N ALA A 91 -9.16 -4.86 6.17
CA ALA A 91 -9.83 -5.29 4.94
C ALA A 91 -10.75 -6.50 5.18
N ALA A 92 -10.34 -7.45 6.03
CA ALA A 92 -11.15 -8.62 6.38
C ALA A 92 -12.44 -8.23 7.10
N ALA A 93 -12.43 -7.17 7.91
CA ALA A 93 -13.62 -6.65 8.56
C ALA A 93 -14.64 -6.02 7.58
N LEU A 94 -14.19 -5.67 6.37
CA LEU A 94 -15.06 -5.13 5.32
C LEU A 94 -15.73 -6.22 4.48
N VAL A 95 -15.29 -7.48 4.57
CA VAL A 95 -15.90 -8.58 3.81
C VAL A 95 -17.39 -8.69 4.15
N GLY A 96 -18.22 -8.69 3.10
CA GLY A 96 -19.68 -8.69 3.18
C GLY A 96 -20.31 -7.30 3.41
N LYS A 97 -19.51 -6.24 3.63
CA LYS A 97 -20.00 -4.86 3.74
C LYS A 97 -20.18 -4.22 2.36
N GLY A 98 -21.13 -3.29 2.29
CA GLY A 98 -21.30 -2.41 1.15
C GLY A 98 -20.27 -1.27 1.23
N VAL A 99 -19.59 -0.99 0.13
CA VAL A 99 -18.58 0.08 0.04
C VAL A 99 -18.82 0.90 -1.21
N MET A 100 -18.51 2.20 -1.12
CA MET A 100 -18.49 3.11 -2.26
C MET A 100 -17.06 3.26 -2.77
N VAL A 101 -16.85 2.91 -4.03
CA VAL A 101 -15.57 3.03 -4.73
C VAL A 101 -15.76 3.82 -6.01
N GLU A 102 -14.69 4.39 -6.56
CA GLU A 102 -14.76 5.07 -7.85
C GLU A 102 -15.30 4.14 -8.93
N GLY A 103 -16.33 4.61 -9.64
CA GLY A 103 -16.96 3.83 -10.68
C GLY A 103 -18.30 4.40 -11.13
N LYS A 104 -18.77 3.88 -12.25
CA LYS A 104 -19.97 4.38 -12.94
C LYS A 104 -21.09 3.35 -12.97
N ALA A 105 -20.89 2.13 -12.47
CA ALA A 105 -21.93 1.12 -12.52
C ALA A 105 -23.03 1.45 -11.50
N LEU A 106 -24.27 1.27 -11.90
CA LEU A 106 -25.44 1.44 -11.05
C LEU A 106 -26.35 0.24 -11.28
N THR A 107 -26.70 -0.49 -10.22
CA THR A 107 -27.60 -1.64 -10.33
C THR A 107 -28.96 -1.25 -9.79
N LEU A 108 -29.99 -1.30 -10.64
CA LEU A 108 -31.37 -1.13 -10.23
C LEU A 108 -31.96 -2.49 -9.89
N SER A 109 -32.48 -2.61 -8.66
CA SER A 109 -33.17 -3.80 -8.18
C SER A 109 -34.31 -3.39 -7.27
N GLY A 110 -35.50 -3.95 -7.47
CA GLY A 110 -36.65 -3.66 -6.62
C GLY A 110 -37.01 -2.16 -6.63
N SER A 111 -36.89 -1.51 -7.79
CA SER A 111 -37.15 -0.07 -7.96
C SER A 111 -36.25 0.87 -7.14
N LYS A 112 -35.07 0.40 -6.69
CA LYS A 112 -34.08 1.25 -6.02
C LYS A 112 -32.67 0.99 -6.53
N ALA A 113 -31.92 2.05 -6.73
CA ALA A 113 -30.49 1.98 -6.98
C ALA A 113 -29.77 3.04 -6.12
N TYR A 114 -28.57 2.73 -5.66
CA TYR A 114 -27.77 3.62 -4.83
C TYR A 114 -26.43 3.87 -5.49
N GLY A 115 -25.99 5.12 -5.46
CA GLY A 115 -24.67 5.55 -5.91
C GLY A 115 -24.20 6.71 -5.06
N GLY A 116 -23.02 7.21 -5.37
CA GLY A 116 -22.47 8.38 -4.70
C GLY A 116 -21.63 9.21 -5.64
N PHE A 117 -21.12 10.30 -5.09
CA PHE A 117 -20.16 11.15 -5.75
C PHE A 117 -19.25 11.82 -4.73
N GLU A 118 -18.03 12.11 -5.13
CA GLU A 118 -17.07 12.91 -4.38
C GLU A 118 -16.82 14.24 -5.10
N LEU A 119 -16.83 15.32 -4.32
CA LEU A 119 -16.48 16.66 -4.73
C LEU A 119 -15.20 17.09 -4.01
N THR A 120 -14.15 17.39 -4.77
CA THR A 120 -12.92 17.98 -4.23
C THR A 120 -13.08 19.44 -3.81
N SER A 121 -14.17 20.07 -4.25
CA SER A 121 -14.54 21.45 -3.91
C SER A 121 -16.07 21.60 -4.01
N ALA A 122 -16.68 22.49 -3.23
CA ALA A 122 -18.11 22.80 -3.31
C ALA A 122 -18.64 23.05 -4.74
N ALA A 123 -19.90 22.76 -4.99
CA ALA A 123 -20.59 22.99 -6.26
C ALA A 123 -21.99 23.56 -6.00
N ASP A 124 -22.41 24.53 -6.82
CA ASP A 124 -23.72 25.16 -6.73
C ASP A 124 -24.80 24.28 -7.37
N LYS A 125 -24.41 23.50 -8.38
CA LYS A 125 -25.29 22.57 -9.08
C LYS A 125 -24.59 21.26 -9.36
N VAL A 126 -25.14 20.18 -8.81
CA VAL A 126 -24.78 18.79 -9.08
C VAL A 126 -25.91 18.10 -9.82
N THR A 127 -25.57 17.40 -10.90
CA THR A 127 -26.51 16.65 -11.72
C THR A 127 -26.00 15.23 -11.95
N VAL A 128 -26.87 14.25 -11.71
CA VAL A 128 -26.60 12.84 -12.01
C VAL A 128 -27.42 12.43 -13.22
N THR A 129 -26.77 11.89 -14.23
CA THR A 129 -27.40 11.31 -15.42
C THR A 129 -27.21 9.80 -15.39
N ILE A 130 -28.30 9.07 -15.56
CA ILE A 130 -28.35 7.60 -15.58
C ILE A 130 -28.66 7.15 -17.00
N LYS A 131 -27.86 6.22 -17.51
CA LYS A 131 -27.96 5.67 -18.87
C LYS A 131 -28.10 4.16 -18.85
N ASP A 132 -28.86 3.63 -19.81
CA ASP A 132 -28.96 2.19 -20.04
C ASP A 132 -27.71 1.63 -20.76
N SER A 133 -27.74 0.33 -21.07
CA SER A 133 -26.67 -0.36 -21.80
C SER A 133 -26.50 0.11 -23.25
N ALA A 134 -27.50 0.76 -23.84
CA ALA A 134 -27.42 1.37 -25.16
C ALA A 134 -26.84 2.79 -25.12
N GLY A 135 -26.59 3.33 -23.91
CA GLY A 135 -26.11 4.70 -23.70
C GLY A 135 -27.21 5.76 -23.75
N THR A 136 -28.48 5.34 -23.79
CA THR A 136 -29.64 6.22 -23.80
C THR A 136 -29.86 6.80 -22.41
N GLU A 137 -30.16 8.10 -22.31
CA GLU A 137 -30.53 8.71 -21.03
C GLU A 137 -31.88 8.18 -20.55
N VAL A 138 -31.86 7.56 -19.38
CA VAL A 138 -33.05 7.00 -18.72
C VAL A 138 -33.59 7.98 -17.70
N ARG A 139 -32.70 8.64 -16.96
CA ARG A 139 -33.04 9.58 -15.90
C ARG A 139 -31.97 10.65 -15.77
N LYS A 140 -32.41 11.89 -15.51
CA LYS A 140 -31.56 12.99 -15.08
C LYS A 140 -32.08 13.54 -13.76
N MET A 141 -31.20 13.64 -12.77
CA MET A 141 -31.49 14.08 -11.41
C MET A 141 -30.68 15.33 -11.11
N GLU A 142 -31.35 16.44 -10.82
CA GLU A 142 -30.70 17.65 -10.32
C GLU A 142 -30.72 17.58 -8.78
N LEU A 143 -29.54 17.48 -8.17
CA LEU A 143 -29.40 17.28 -6.72
C LEU A 143 -29.20 18.60 -5.97
N GLY A 144 -28.91 19.70 -6.68
CA GLY A 144 -28.68 21.02 -6.10
C GLY A 144 -27.23 21.27 -5.71
N SER A 145 -27.01 22.07 -4.67
CA SER A 145 -25.68 22.49 -4.21
C SER A 145 -25.13 21.58 -3.11
N PHE A 146 -23.82 21.36 -3.12
CA PHE A 146 -23.10 20.55 -2.13
C PHE A 146 -21.76 21.20 -1.81
N ASP A 147 -21.29 21.05 -0.57
CA ASP A 147 -19.92 21.37 -0.20
C ASP A 147 -18.92 20.33 -0.75
N ALA A 148 -17.62 20.51 -0.47
CA ALA A 148 -16.63 19.47 -0.74
C ALA A 148 -16.87 18.25 0.18
N GLY A 149 -16.76 17.04 -0.36
CA GLY A 149 -16.97 15.81 0.40
C GLY A 149 -17.54 14.66 -0.43
N VAL A 150 -17.91 13.59 0.28
CA VAL A 150 -18.50 12.37 -0.29
C VAL A 150 -19.99 12.35 0.06
N PHE A 151 -20.83 12.14 -0.95
CA PHE A 151 -22.29 12.16 -0.81
C PHE A 151 -22.93 10.99 -1.53
N ASN A 152 -24.06 10.53 -0.98
CA ASN A 152 -24.84 9.44 -1.54
C ASN A 152 -26.12 9.96 -2.18
N PHE A 153 -26.57 9.28 -3.22
CA PHE A 153 -27.88 9.50 -3.82
C PHE A 153 -28.60 8.17 -4.03
N ALA A 154 -29.92 8.24 -4.11
CA ALA A 154 -30.76 7.11 -4.42
C ALA A 154 -31.63 7.42 -5.64
N TRP A 155 -31.69 6.48 -6.58
CA TRP A 155 -32.62 6.51 -7.70
C TRP A 155 -33.81 5.60 -7.40
N ASP A 156 -35.02 6.10 -7.62
CA ASP A 156 -36.30 5.43 -7.42
C ASP A 156 -36.73 4.51 -8.57
N GLY A 157 -35.83 4.28 -9.54
CA GLY A 157 -36.11 3.47 -10.71
C GLY A 157 -37.05 4.12 -11.72
N LYS A 158 -37.44 5.39 -11.56
CA LYS A 158 -38.28 6.08 -12.54
C LYS A 158 -37.46 6.74 -13.62
N THR A 159 -37.95 6.70 -14.85
CA THR A 159 -37.37 7.44 -15.98
C THR A 159 -37.69 8.93 -15.89
N THR A 160 -37.11 9.76 -16.78
CA THR A 160 -37.47 11.19 -16.89
C THR A 160 -38.96 11.39 -17.20
N ASN A 161 -39.59 10.44 -17.90
CA ASN A 161 -41.01 10.49 -18.24
C ASN A 161 -41.93 9.93 -17.14
N GLY A 162 -41.37 9.50 -16.00
CA GLY A 162 -42.11 8.97 -14.85
C GLY A 162 -42.47 7.49 -14.93
N SER A 163 -42.19 6.80 -16.05
CA SER A 163 -42.35 5.35 -16.18
C SER A 163 -41.36 4.58 -15.31
N GLN A 164 -41.70 3.36 -14.93
CA GLN A 164 -40.77 2.46 -14.24
C GLN A 164 -39.71 1.94 -15.22
N ALA A 165 -38.44 2.08 -14.87
CA ALA A 165 -37.32 1.46 -15.56
C ALA A 165 -37.23 -0.03 -15.21
N VAL A 166 -36.69 -0.83 -16.12
CA VAL A 166 -36.52 -2.27 -15.93
C VAL A 166 -35.35 -2.53 -14.98
N ASP A 167 -35.50 -3.44 -14.04
CA ASP A 167 -34.40 -3.86 -13.16
C ASP A 167 -33.22 -4.37 -13.99
N GLY A 168 -32.00 -3.97 -13.63
CA GLY A 168 -30.81 -4.28 -14.43
C GLY A 168 -29.62 -3.38 -14.15
N LYS A 169 -28.63 -3.49 -15.04
CA LYS A 169 -27.38 -2.73 -14.97
C LYS A 169 -27.50 -1.45 -15.78
N TYR A 170 -27.17 -0.34 -15.15
CA TYR A 170 -27.12 1.00 -15.71
C TYR A 170 -25.72 1.60 -15.49
N THR A 171 -25.48 2.72 -16.15
CA THR A 171 -24.31 3.56 -15.92
C THR A 171 -24.73 4.94 -15.43
N MET A 172 -23.93 5.54 -14.57
CA MET A 172 -24.12 6.90 -14.08
C MET A 172 -22.98 7.81 -14.51
N SER A 173 -23.29 9.08 -14.70
CA SER A 173 -22.32 10.16 -14.82
C SER A 173 -22.76 11.33 -13.94
N VAL A 174 -21.80 11.98 -13.30
CA VAL A 174 -22.03 13.12 -12.44
C VAL A 174 -21.39 14.35 -13.09
N ALA A 175 -22.13 15.44 -13.14
CA ALA A 175 -21.63 16.74 -13.55
C ALA A 175 -21.87 17.74 -12.42
N ALA A 176 -20.90 18.60 -12.17
CA ALA A 176 -20.99 19.62 -11.12
C ALA A 176 -20.46 20.95 -11.63
N THR A 177 -21.05 22.05 -11.19
CA THR A 177 -20.64 23.41 -11.57
C THR A 177 -20.66 24.33 -10.34
N ARG A 178 -19.76 25.30 -10.31
CA ARG A 178 -19.77 26.42 -9.37
C ARG A 178 -19.75 27.72 -10.17
N GLY A 179 -20.83 28.49 -10.13
CA GLY A 179 -21.05 29.58 -11.08
C GLY A 179 -20.99 29.10 -12.53
N SER A 180 -20.04 29.64 -13.30
CA SER A 180 -19.78 29.23 -14.69
C SER A 180 -18.71 28.13 -14.82
N ASP A 181 -18.04 27.77 -13.73
CA ASP A 181 -16.89 26.88 -13.77
C ASP A 181 -17.32 25.43 -13.55
N ASP A 182 -16.80 24.53 -14.38
CA ASP A 182 -16.98 23.10 -14.22
C ASP A 182 -16.16 22.57 -13.04
N VAL A 183 -16.83 21.89 -12.13
CA VAL A 183 -16.21 21.07 -11.08
C VAL A 183 -16.14 19.64 -11.60
N LYS A 184 -15.02 18.94 -11.37
CA LYS A 184 -14.85 17.54 -11.77
C LYS A 184 -15.21 16.61 -10.61
N PRO A 185 -16.47 16.12 -10.52
CA PRO A 185 -16.84 15.13 -9.52
C PRO A 185 -16.25 13.76 -9.87
N ILE A 186 -16.05 12.94 -8.86
CA ILE A 186 -15.74 11.51 -9.01
C ILE A 186 -17.03 10.74 -8.74
N ALA A 187 -17.49 9.95 -9.71
CA ALA A 187 -18.66 9.09 -9.51
C ALA A 187 -18.28 7.88 -8.65
N LEU A 188 -19.15 7.53 -7.70
CA LEU A 188 -18.93 6.40 -6.81
C LEU A 188 -20.02 5.35 -7.01
N GLN A 189 -19.61 4.11 -7.24
CA GLN A 189 -20.50 2.96 -7.36
C GLN A 189 -20.58 2.21 -6.03
N LEU A 190 -21.79 1.77 -5.70
CA LEU A 190 -22.01 0.84 -4.60
C LEU A 190 -21.61 -0.56 -5.02
N THR A 191 -20.74 -1.20 -4.24
CA THR A 191 -20.35 -2.59 -4.40
C THR A 191 -20.24 -3.30 -3.07
N THR A 192 -20.17 -4.63 -3.08
CA THR A 192 -19.97 -5.46 -1.89
C THR A 192 -18.57 -6.07 -1.93
N VAL A 193 -17.86 -6.01 -0.81
CA VAL A 193 -16.58 -6.69 -0.66
C VAL A 193 -16.82 -8.20 -0.54
N ASN A 194 -16.28 -8.98 -1.46
CA ASN A 194 -16.43 -10.43 -1.48
C ASN A 194 -15.29 -11.15 -0.77
N SER A 195 -14.05 -10.69 -0.96
CA SER A 195 -12.88 -11.32 -0.35
C SER A 195 -11.69 -10.36 -0.23
N VAL A 196 -10.69 -10.77 0.55
CA VAL A 196 -9.40 -10.07 0.67
C VAL A 196 -8.33 -10.93 -0.01
N LEU A 197 -7.54 -10.29 -0.85
CA LEU A 197 -6.42 -10.91 -1.55
C LEU A 197 -5.12 -10.25 -1.09
N ARG A 198 -4.06 -11.05 -1.01
CA ARG A 198 -2.68 -10.57 -0.95
C ARG A 198 -2.04 -10.80 -2.29
N THR A 199 -1.54 -9.73 -2.92
CA THR A 199 -0.81 -9.83 -4.17
C THR A 199 0.56 -10.46 -3.93
N SER A 200 1.22 -10.93 -4.99
CA SER A 200 2.59 -11.46 -4.92
C SER A 200 3.64 -10.45 -4.43
N LYS A 201 3.29 -9.16 -4.39
CA LYS A 201 4.12 -8.07 -3.85
C LYS A 201 3.84 -7.77 -2.37
N GLY A 202 2.91 -8.48 -1.74
CA GLY A 202 2.51 -8.29 -0.33
C GLY A 202 1.34 -7.34 -0.13
N GLU A 203 0.96 -6.59 -1.16
CA GLU A 203 -0.12 -5.59 -1.10
C GLU A 203 -1.47 -6.26 -0.83
N VAL A 204 -2.27 -5.64 0.03
CA VAL A 204 -3.63 -6.09 0.35
C VAL A 204 -4.60 -5.45 -0.63
N SER A 205 -5.48 -6.25 -1.21
CA SER A 205 -6.55 -5.78 -2.10
C SER A 205 -7.87 -6.43 -1.73
N LEU A 206 -8.96 -5.71 -1.96
CA LEU A 206 -10.31 -6.19 -1.76
C LEU A 206 -10.92 -6.54 -3.12
N ASP A 207 -11.45 -7.75 -3.25
CA ASP A 207 -12.28 -8.13 -4.38
C ASP A 207 -13.69 -7.60 -4.15
N VAL A 208 -14.10 -6.68 -5.01
CA VAL A 208 -15.43 -6.08 -5.00
C VAL A 208 -16.32 -6.62 -6.13
N GLY A 209 -15.97 -7.80 -6.65
CA GLY A 209 -16.75 -8.50 -7.66
C GLY A 209 -16.49 -8.02 -9.08
N SER A 210 -17.01 -8.77 -10.05
CA SER A 210 -16.80 -8.55 -11.49
C SER A 210 -15.32 -8.56 -11.92
N GLY A 211 -14.42 -9.14 -11.10
CA GLY A 211 -12.98 -9.16 -11.35
C GLY A 211 -12.25 -7.87 -10.97
N ASN A 212 -12.92 -6.93 -10.30
CA ASN A 212 -12.31 -5.67 -9.88
C ASN A 212 -11.69 -5.82 -8.49
N LEU A 213 -10.38 -5.55 -8.41
CA LEU A 213 -9.64 -5.43 -7.17
C LEU A 213 -9.47 -3.94 -6.83
N VAL A 214 -9.73 -3.58 -5.59
CA VAL A 214 -9.55 -2.21 -5.07
C VAL A 214 -8.68 -2.23 -3.83
N SER A 215 -7.92 -1.16 -3.59
CA SER A 215 -7.19 -0.96 -2.35
C SER A 215 -8.10 -0.39 -1.25
N LEU A 216 -7.65 -0.43 0.01
CA LEU A 216 -8.39 0.20 1.10
C LEU A 216 -8.52 1.73 0.90
N SER A 217 -7.52 2.36 0.27
CA SER A 217 -7.53 3.79 -0.06
C SER A 217 -8.52 4.18 -1.16
N ASP A 218 -8.96 3.24 -1.99
CA ASP A 218 -9.96 3.50 -3.04
C ASP A 218 -11.39 3.53 -2.48
N ILE A 219 -11.59 3.02 -1.26
CA ILE A 219 -12.88 3.04 -0.58
C ILE A 219 -13.13 4.43 -0.01
N LYS A 220 -14.15 5.11 -0.55
CA LYS A 220 -14.55 6.46 -0.13
C LYS A 220 -15.56 6.45 1.00
N GLN A 221 -16.33 5.37 1.13
CA GLN A 221 -17.30 5.18 2.21
C GLN A 221 -17.60 3.69 2.45
N ILE A 222 -17.83 3.32 3.70
CA ILE A 222 -18.33 2.00 4.13
C ILE A 222 -19.76 2.17 4.65
N LEU A 223 -20.67 1.25 4.31
CA LEU A 223 -22.09 1.26 4.67
C LEU A 223 -22.43 0.22 5.74
#